data_AF-A0A1L8CIW6-F1
#
_entry.id   AF-A0A1L8CIW6-F1
#
_cell.length_a   1.000
_cell.length_b   1.000
_cell.length_c   1.000
_cell.angle_alpha   90.00
_cell.angle_beta   90.00
_cell.angle_gamma   90.00
#
_symmetry.space_group_name_H-M   'P 1'
#
loop_
_entity.id
_entity.type
_entity.pdbx_description
1 polymer ?
#
loop_
_entity_poly.entity_id
_entity_poly.type
_entity_poly.pdbx_seq_one_letter_code
_entity_poly.pdbx_strand_id
1 'polypeptide(L)'
;MTEDYKIKVQNVTKEYDLFKTQADKLKSFFSIKTDVPHFWSLMGVSFEVRPGEALGLIGVNGSGKSTISNIISGIIPQTTGYVDVKGDTSIVAISAGLRKNLTGRENIRLKSLMQGLTNEEIDALMDDIVSFADIGDFVDQPVKSYSSGMKSRLGFSIAVHINPDILIIDEALSVGDDTFYQKCVDKIADFKEQGKTIIFVSHSLKQIEFLCDRVAWINYGKLRMIGETQEVTTKYREFIEWFKKLSKKDKAKFEAEQKQIQKDFDIDEYQRQVTEEEQAQHPDDKHVAAKVKKRFYGSVISEKMPKTSVLFTWLVTIATLFFCLVNVSGHPLSHIIEHPASIVKPTKKLVLPKGVAKDNKKTTKKHHKKTATEKKTSSVKATIK
;
A
#
# COMPACT_ATOMS: atom_id res chain seq x y z
N MET A 1 17.23 -23.43 -18.05
CA MET A 1 15.81 -23.78 -17.85
C MET A 1 15.08 -22.47 -17.61
N THR A 2 14.41 -21.94 -18.64
CA THR A 2 13.63 -20.70 -18.53
C THR A 2 12.45 -20.97 -17.60
N GLU A 3 12.50 -20.44 -16.39
CA GLU A 3 11.38 -20.54 -15.44
C GLU A 3 10.19 -19.75 -15.99
N ASP A 4 9.20 -20.47 -16.51
CA ASP A 4 7.97 -19.89 -17.06
C ASP A 4 6.95 -19.65 -15.93
N TYR A 5 7.22 -18.63 -15.12
CA TYR A 5 6.27 -18.11 -14.13
C TYR A 5 5.70 -16.76 -14.56
N LYS A 6 4.42 -16.52 -14.21
CA LYS A 6 3.76 -15.21 -14.27
C LYS A 6 3.86 -14.47 -12.93
N ILE A 7 3.80 -15.20 -11.82
CA ILE A 7 3.97 -14.67 -10.46
C ILE A 7 4.96 -15.55 -9.69
N LYS A 8 5.94 -14.93 -9.04
CA LYS A 8 6.92 -15.60 -8.17
C LYS A 8 6.94 -14.93 -6.82
N VAL A 9 6.67 -15.72 -5.79
CA VAL A 9 6.68 -15.32 -4.38
C VAL A 9 7.77 -16.13 -3.70
N GLN A 10 8.75 -15.49 -3.07
CA GLN A 10 9.87 -16.17 -2.42
C GLN A 10 10.15 -15.59 -1.04
N ASN A 11 9.98 -16.44 -0.03
CA ASN A 11 10.26 -16.19 1.38
C ASN A 11 9.58 -14.91 1.89
N VAL A 12 8.37 -14.65 1.40
CA VAL A 12 7.64 -13.42 1.69
C VAL A 12 7.16 -13.42 3.13
N THR A 13 7.52 -12.37 3.84
CA THR A 13 7.05 -12.10 5.20
C THR A 13 6.31 -10.78 5.27
N LYS A 14 5.37 -10.68 6.20
CA LYS A 14 4.64 -9.44 6.44
C LYS A 14 4.30 -9.27 7.91
N GLU A 15 4.90 -8.25 8.49
CA GLU A 15 4.71 -7.81 9.86
C GLU A 15 3.72 -6.65 9.93
N TYR A 16 2.95 -6.61 11.02
CA TYR A 16 2.08 -5.49 11.37
C TYR A 16 2.28 -5.08 12.82
N ASP A 17 2.45 -3.78 13.05
CA ASP A 17 2.46 -3.18 14.38
C ASP A 17 1.05 -3.10 14.97
N LEU A 18 0.92 -3.51 16.24
CA LEU A 18 -0.30 -3.47 17.04
C LEU A 18 -0.34 -2.23 17.93
N PHE A 19 -0.31 -1.05 17.31
CA PHE A 19 -0.54 0.21 18.04
C PHE A 19 -1.98 0.29 18.56
N LYS A 20 -2.16 0.60 19.84
CA LYS A 20 -3.50 0.80 20.43
C LYS A 20 -4.08 2.16 20.06
N THR A 21 -3.23 3.19 19.95
CA THR A 21 -3.65 4.56 19.63
C THR A 21 -2.68 5.27 18.68
N GLN A 22 -3.15 6.30 17.98
CA GLN A 22 -2.28 7.15 17.14
C GLN A 22 -1.23 7.92 17.97
N ALA A 23 -1.55 8.21 19.24
CA ALA A 23 -0.60 8.83 20.16
C ALA A 23 0.58 7.88 20.47
N ASP A 24 0.33 6.58 20.60
CA ASP A 24 1.39 5.59 20.82
C ASP A 24 2.31 5.48 19.61
N LYS A 25 1.76 5.60 18.40
CA LYS A 25 2.54 5.66 17.16
C LYS A 25 3.48 6.88 17.12
N LEU A 26 2.98 8.06 17.51
CA LEU A 26 3.81 9.27 17.62
C LEU A 26 4.88 9.13 18.71
N LYS A 27 4.52 8.58 19.88
CA LYS A 27 5.48 8.34 20.97
C LYS A 27 6.60 7.39 20.56
N SER A 28 6.28 6.32 19.83
CA SER A 28 7.27 5.38 19.28
C SER A 28 8.20 6.07 18.28
N PHE A 29 7.69 6.98 17.44
CA PHE A 29 8.53 7.75 16.52
C PHE A 29 9.55 8.65 17.25
N PHE A 30 9.18 9.26 18.38
CA PHE A 30 10.07 10.12 19.17
C PHE A 30 10.88 9.39 20.25
N SER A 31 10.55 8.14 20.56
CA SER A 31 11.23 7.33 21.57
C SER A 31 12.21 6.38 20.91
N ILE A 32 13.48 6.42 21.35
CA ILE A 32 14.58 5.64 20.75
C ILE A 32 14.42 4.12 20.98
N LYS A 33 13.58 3.68 21.94
CA LYS A 33 13.29 2.27 22.22
C LYS A 33 11.89 2.11 22.80
N THR A 34 10.89 1.92 21.94
CA THR A 34 9.60 1.36 22.39
C THR A 34 9.43 0.02 21.70
N ASP A 35 9.38 -1.05 22.48
CA ASP A 35 9.00 -2.37 21.99
C ASP A 35 7.52 -2.30 21.62
N VAL A 36 7.24 -2.15 20.32
CA VAL A 36 5.89 -2.07 19.81
C VAL A 36 5.40 -3.50 19.63
N PRO A 37 4.28 -3.89 20.28
CA PRO A 37 3.71 -5.21 20.05
C PRO A 37 3.41 -5.35 18.55
N HIS A 38 3.87 -6.43 17.94
CA HIS A 38 3.70 -6.70 16.52
C HIS A 38 3.23 -8.14 16.32
N PHE A 39 2.85 -8.49 15.09
CA PHE A 39 2.63 -9.87 14.68
C PHE A 39 2.96 -10.07 13.21
N TRP A 40 3.37 -11.29 12.89
CA TRP A 40 3.66 -11.73 11.53
C TRP A 40 2.42 -12.37 10.89
N SER A 41 1.82 -11.64 9.96
CA SER A 41 0.70 -12.13 9.15
C SER A 41 1.14 -13.13 8.07
N LEU A 42 2.40 -13.05 7.62
CA LEU A 42 3.06 -14.00 6.73
C LEU A 42 4.47 -14.29 7.25
N MET A 43 4.85 -15.56 7.28
CA MET A 43 6.07 -16.10 7.88
C MET A 43 6.83 -16.98 6.88
N GLY A 44 7.24 -16.40 5.75
CA GLY A 44 8.12 -17.06 4.79
C GLY A 44 7.38 -17.85 3.72
N VAL A 45 6.40 -17.21 3.08
CA VAL A 45 5.59 -17.85 2.03
C VAL A 45 6.35 -17.86 0.71
N SER A 46 6.43 -19.04 0.06
CA SER A 46 7.11 -19.24 -1.21
C SER A 46 6.27 -20.08 -2.16
N PHE A 47 5.96 -19.57 -3.36
CA PHE A 47 5.30 -20.32 -4.44
C PHE A 47 5.42 -19.60 -5.78
N GLU A 48 5.09 -20.32 -6.86
CA GLU A 48 5.05 -19.80 -8.22
C GLU A 48 3.71 -20.12 -8.88
N VAL A 49 3.26 -19.20 -9.74
CA VAL A 49 2.06 -19.32 -10.57
C VAL A 49 2.47 -19.22 -12.03
N ARG A 50 2.06 -20.19 -12.82
CA ARG A 50 2.35 -20.29 -14.25
C ARG A 50 1.43 -19.35 -15.05
N PRO A 51 1.84 -18.89 -16.24
CA PRO A 51 0.93 -18.19 -17.14
C PRO A 51 -0.33 -19.02 -17.45
N GLY A 52 -1.50 -18.39 -17.44
CA GLY A 52 -2.79 -19.03 -17.71
C GLY A 52 -3.35 -19.88 -16.57
N GLU A 53 -2.62 -20.01 -15.45
CA GLU A 53 -3.05 -20.80 -14.30
C GLU A 53 -4.03 -20.02 -13.41
N ALA A 54 -5.08 -20.71 -12.94
CA ALA A 54 -5.92 -20.25 -11.86
C ALA A 54 -5.47 -20.88 -10.53
N LEU A 55 -4.84 -20.10 -9.65
CA LEU A 55 -4.42 -20.52 -8.31
C LEU A 55 -5.45 -20.08 -7.25
N GLY A 56 -6.01 -21.05 -6.54
CA GLY A 56 -6.88 -20.82 -5.39
C GLY A 56 -6.09 -20.57 -4.10
N LEU A 57 -6.44 -19.56 -3.32
CA LEU A 57 -5.89 -19.32 -1.99
C LEU A 57 -6.93 -19.69 -0.93
N ILE A 58 -6.64 -20.74 -0.14
CA ILE A 58 -7.55 -21.23 0.92
C ILE A 58 -6.89 -21.17 2.30
N GLY A 59 -7.73 -21.18 3.34
CA GLY A 59 -7.27 -21.03 4.72
C GLY A 59 -8.33 -20.44 5.63
N VAL A 60 -8.16 -20.63 6.94
CA VAL A 60 -9.05 -20.03 7.96
C VAL A 60 -8.99 -18.50 7.97
N ASN A 61 -9.93 -17.85 8.65
CA ASN A 61 -9.92 -16.40 8.80
C ASN A 61 -8.65 -15.96 9.55
N GLY A 62 -8.01 -14.88 9.07
CA GLY A 62 -6.74 -14.42 9.63
C GLY A 62 -5.52 -15.28 9.24
N SER A 63 -5.64 -16.21 8.29
CA SER A 63 -4.50 -17.03 7.86
C SER A 63 -3.47 -16.30 6.99
N GLY A 64 -3.79 -15.11 6.45
CA GLY A 64 -2.88 -14.32 5.60
C GLY A 64 -3.22 -14.30 4.10
N LYS A 65 -4.34 -14.91 3.66
CA LYS A 65 -4.78 -14.94 2.25
C LYS A 65 -4.88 -13.54 1.61
N SER A 66 -5.67 -12.65 2.21
CA SER A 66 -5.82 -11.28 1.68
C SER A 66 -4.52 -10.49 1.79
N THR A 67 -3.67 -10.78 2.78
CA THR A 67 -2.33 -10.15 2.88
C THR A 67 -1.47 -10.53 1.68
N ILE A 68 -1.32 -11.82 1.37
CA ILE A 68 -0.50 -12.24 0.23
C ILE A 68 -1.11 -11.78 -1.10
N SER A 69 -2.44 -11.81 -1.22
CA SER A 69 -3.17 -11.29 -2.37
C SER A 69 -2.89 -9.80 -2.60
N ASN A 70 -2.93 -8.99 -1.52
CA ASN A 70 -2.61 -7.57 -1.58
C ASN A 70 -1.13 -7.26 -1.86
N ILE A 71 -0.22 -8.18 -1.50
CA ILE A 71 1.20 -8.06 -1.85
C ILE A 71 1.39 -8.34 -3.35
N ILE A 72 0.77 -9.40 -3.88
CA ILE A 72 0.84 -9.74 -5.30
C ILE A 72 0.21 -8.63 -6.17
N SER A 73 -0.88 -8.00 -5.70
CA SER A 73 -1.50 -6.87 -6.41
C SER A 73 -0.74 -5.54 -6.28
N GLY A 74 0.35 -5.48 -5.51
CA GLY A 74 1.12 -4.26 -5.28
C GLY A 74 0.44 -3.22 -4.38
N ILE A 75 -0.69 -3.54 -3.74
CA ILE A 75 -1.40 -2.62 -2.83
C ILE A 75 -0.59 -2.37 -1.55
N ILE A 76 0.04 -3.42 -1.02
CA ILE A 76 0.93 -3.31 0.13
C ILE A 76 2.28 -3.93 -0.20
N PRO A 77 3.40 -3.36 0.26
CA PRO A 77 4.69 -4.02 0.17
C PRO A 77 4.79 -5.14 1.22
N GLN A 78 5.56 -6.17 0.92
CA GLN A 78 6.07 -7.15 1.88
C GLN A 78 7.06 -6.51 2.86
N THR A 79 7.25 -7.14 4.04
CA THR A 79 8.28 -6.72 5.01
C THR A 79 9.66 -7.23 4.59
N THR A 80 9.73 -8.52 4.21
CA THR A 80 10.91 -9.12 3.58
C THR A 80 10.48 -10.14 2.53
N GLY A 81 11.45 -10.63 1.78
CA GLY A 81 11.26 -11.59 0.69
C GLY A 81 11.12 -10.90 -0.65
N TYR A 82 10.93 -11.70 -1.68
CA TYR A 82 10.89 -11.27 -3.07
C TYR A 82 9.56 -11.63 -3.71
N VAL A 83 9.01 -10.66 -4.45
CA VAL A 83 7.79 -10.83 -5.24
C VAL A 83 8.08 -10.28 -6.62
N ASP A 84 7.89 -11.12 -7.63
CA ASP A 84 7.95 -10.74 -9.04
C ASP A 84 6.62 -11.04 -9.71
N VAL A 85 6.09 -10.05 -10.42
CA VAL A 85 4.79 -10.11 -11.07
C VAL A 85 4.96 -9.59 -12.48
N LYS A 86 4.75 -10.46 -13.47
CA LYS A 86 4.97 -10.13 -14.87
C LYS A 86 3.66 -9.74 -15.54
N GLY A 87 3.36 -8.45 -15.57
CA GLY A 87 2.18 -7.88 -16.22
C GLY A 87 1.23 -7.19 -15.25
N ASP A 88 0.18 -6.59 -15.80
CA ASP A 88 -0.73 -5.76 -15.02
C ASP A 88 -1.70 -6.59 -14.18
N THR A 89 -1.83 -6.22 -12.91
CA THR A 89 -2.74 -6.85 -11.95
C THR A 89 -4.02 -6.04 -11.79
N SER A 90 -5.16 -6.71 -11.78
CA SER A 90 -6.44 -6.13 -11.39
C SER A 90 -7.01 -6.88 -10.19
N ILE A 91 -7.42 -6.16 -9.15
CA ILE A 91 -8.05 -6.76 -7.97
C ILE A 91 -9.56 -6.50 -7.96
N VAL A 92 -10.31 -7.54 -7.64
CA VAL A 92 -11.73 -7.49 -7.32
C VAL A 92 -11.90 -7.85 -5.86
N ALA A 93 -12.22 -6.87 -5.03
CA ALA A 93 -12.59 -7.07 -3.64
C ALA A 93 -13.99 -6.50 -3.39
N ILE A 94 -14.68 -7.00 -2.35
CA ILE A 94 -16.00 -6.48 -1.92
C ILE A 94 -15.98 -4.95 -1.73
N SER A 95 -14.84 -4.43 -1.25
CA SER A 95 -14.55 -3.00 -1.27
C SER A 95 -13.65 -2.70 -2.46
N ALA A 96 -14.22 -2.63 -3.66
CA ALA A 96 -13.47 -2.45 -4.91
C ALA A 96 -12.73 -1.10 -5.01
N GLY A 97 -12.52 -0.34 -3.93
CA GLY A 97 -11.87 0.97 -3.97
C GLY A 97 -12.71 2.07 -4.62
N LEU A 98 -14.03 1.87 -4.74
CA LEU A 98 -14.95 2.86 -5.30
C LEU A 98 -15.03 4.10 -4.39
N ARG A 99 -14.96 5.28 -4.99
CA ARG A 99 -15.17 6.57 -4.33
C ARG A 99 -16.65 6.78 -4.10
N LYS A 100 -17.05 6.75 -2.82
CA LYS A 100 -18.45 6.84 -2.38
C LYS A 100 -19.18 8.12 -2.82
N ASN A 101 -18.45 9.22 -3.02
CA ASN A 101 -19.04 10.51 -3.40
C ASN A 101 -19.23 10.66 -4.92
N LEU A 102 -18.62 9.77 -5.72
CA LEU A 102 -18.73 9.76 -7.17
C LEU A 102 -19.84 8.81 -7.61
N THR A 103 -20.41 9.03 -8.80
CA THR A 103 -21.37 8.13 -9.44
C THR A 103 -20.70 6.82 -9.90
N GLY A 104 -21.50 5.85 -10.33
CA GLY A 104 -21.00 4.63 -10.96
C GLY A 104 -20.14 4.93 -12.19
N ARG A 105 -20.64 5.75 -13.12
CA ARG A 105 -19.90 6.14 -14.34
C ARG A 105 -18.58 6.86 -14.03
N GLU A 106 -18.60 7.78 -13.07
CA GLU A 106 -17.39 8.48 -12.64
C GLU A 106 -16.37 7.53 -12.01
N ASN A 107 -16.84 6.51 -11.27
CA ASN A 107 -15.97 5.47 -10.73
C ASN A 107 -15.39 4.55 -11.81
N ILE A 108 -16.18 4.20 -12.85
CA ILE A 108 -15.69 3.45 -14.01
C ILE A 108 -14.55 4.22 -14.65
N ARG A 109 -14.79 5.49 -15.03
CA ARG A 109 -13.76 6.33 -15.66
C ARG A 109 -12.55 6.53 -14.77
N LEU A 110 -12.72 6.86 -13.50
CA LEU A 110 -11.61 7.05 -12.55
C LEU A 110 -10.71 5.82 -12.47
N LYS A 111 -11.30 4.63 -12.31
CA LYS A 111 -10.52 3.40 -12.18
C LYS A 111 -9.83 3.00 -13.46
N SER A 112 -10.51 3.10 -14.59
CA SER A 112 -9.89 2.79 -15.88
C SER A 112 -8.73 3.74 -16.19
N LEU A 113 -8.84 5.03 -15.87
CA LEU A 113 -7.73 5.98 -15.97
C LEU A 113 -6.55 5.58 -15.05
N MET A 114 -6.83 5.15 -13.82
CA MET A 114 -5.80 4.67 -12.88
C MET A 114 -5.08 3.42 -13.37
N GLN A 115 -5.70 2.66 -14.28
CA GLN A 115 -5.14 1.47 -14.92
C GLN A 115 -4.46 1.78 -16.26
N GLY A 116 -4.35 3.06 -16.63
CA GLY A 116 -3.63 3.51 -17.81
C GLY A 116 -4.46 3.62 -19.09
N LEU A 117 -5.78 3.39 -19.03
CA LEU A 117 -6.65 3.52 -20.20
C LEU A 117 -6.86 5.00 -20.56
N THR A 118 -6.97 5.28 -21.85
CA THR A 118 -7.32 6.58 -22.40
C THR A 118 -8.83 6.84 -22.28
N ASN A 119 -9.25 8.11 -22.38
CA ASN A 119 -10.69 8.42 -22.36
C ASN A 119 -11.45 7.76 -23.53
N GLU A 120 -10.83 7.63 -24.70
CA GLU A 120 -11.44 6.99 -25.87
C GLU A 120 -11.70 5.49 -25.62
N GLU A 121 -10.73 4.78 -25.06
CA GLU A 121 -10.89 3.37 -24.66
C GLU A 121 -11.95 3.21 -23.57
N ILE A 122 -12.02 4.14 -22.63
CA ILE A 122 -13.03 4.13 -21.56
C ILE A 122 -14.43 4.33 -22.12
N ASP A 123 -14.60 5.27 -23.04
CA ASP A 123 -15.90 5.55 -23.65
C ASP A 123 -16.37 4.35 -24.49
N ALA A 124 -15.45 3.64 -25.15
CA ALA A 124 -15.74 2.40 -25.88
C ALA A 124 -16.16 1.24 -24.95
N LEU A 125 -15.62 1.15 -23.72
CA LEU A 125 -15.92 0.09 -22.76
C LEU A 125 -17.08 0.42 -21.80
N MET A 126 -17.52 1.69 -21.76
CA MET A 126 -18.47 2.17 -20.75
C MET A 126 -19.76 1.38 -20.75
N ASP A 127 -20.39 1.19 -21.91
CA ASP A 127 -21.69 0.54 -22.01
C ASP A 127 -21.60 -0.96 -21.68
N ASP A 128 -20.52 -1.63 -22.07
CA ASP A 128 -20.26 -3.03 -21.72
C ASP A 128 -20.10 -3.21 -20.20
N ILE A 129 -19.34 -2.31 -19.55
CA ILE A 129 -19.15 -2.34 -18.09
C ILE A 129 -20.47 -2.11 -17.37
N VAL A 130 -21.28 -1.14 -17.83
CA VAL A 130 -22.57 -0.82 -17.20
C VAL A 130 -23.58 -1.95 -17.40
N SER A 131 -23.64 -2.51 -18.60
CA SER A 131 -24.48 -3.66 -18.95
C SER A 131 -24.11 -4.90 -18.14
N PHE A 132 -22.81 -5.19 -17.98
CA PHE A 132 -22.35 -6.31 -17.17
C PHE A 132 -22.69 -6.11 -15.69
N ALA A 133 -22.51 -4.90 -15.16
CA ALA A 133 -22.78 -4.57 -13.75
C ALA A 133 -24.25 -4.76 -13.37
N ASP A 134 -25.16 -4.53 -14.32
CA ASP A 134 -26.59 -4.78 -14.18
C ASP A 134 -27.16 -4.10 -12.91
N ILE A 135 -26.88 -2.79 -12.80
CA ILE A 135 -27.34 -1.92 -11.71
C ILE A 135 -28.36 -0.86 -12.15
N GLY A 136 -28.75 -0.87 -13.43
CA GLY A 136 -29.72 0.07 -14.02
C GLY A 136 -29.35 1.53 -13.80
N ASP A 137 -30.36 2.37 -13.55
CA ASP A 137 -30.23 3.83 -13.39
C ASP A 137 -29.36 4.25 -12.20
N PHE A 138 -29.05 3.33 -11.28
CA PHE A 138 -28.13 3.63 -10.19
C PHE A 138 -26.72 3.95 -10.68
N VAL A 139 -26.35 3.56 -11.91
CA VAL A 139 -25.03 3.91 -12.50
C VAL A 139 -24.76 5.43 -12.46
N ASP A 140 -25.80 6.24 -12.55
CA ASP A 140 -25.73 7.71 -12.51
C ASP A 140 -25.95 8.29 -11.10
N GLN A 141 -26.11 7.41 -10.09
CA GLN A 141 -26.24 7.79 -8.69
C GLN A 141 -24.90 7.64 -7.93
N PRO A 142 -24.63 8.47 -6.91
CA PRO A 142 -23.44 8.35 -6.08
C PRO A 142 -23.30 6.98 -5.39
N VAL A 143 -22.12 6.36 -5.43
CA VAL A 143 -21.88 5.01 -4.89
C VAL A 143 -22.20 4.86 -3.40
N LYS A 144 -22.25 5.95 -2.63
CA LYS A 144 -22.71 5.93 -1.23
C LYS A 144 -24.12 5.37 -1.07
N SER A 145 -25.00 5.50 -2.07
CA SER A 145 -26.37 4.97 -2.05
C SER A 145 -26.46 3.49 -2.42
N TYR A 146 -25.38 2.89 -2.93
CA TYR A 146 -25.40 1.52 -3.43
C TYR A 146 -25.43 0.51 -2.29
N SER A 147 -26.13 -0.60 -2.52
CA SER A 147 -25.99 -1.81 -1.71
C SER A 147 -24.57 -2.39 -1.82
N SER A 148 -24.20 -3.29 -0.91
CA SER A 148 -22.93 -4.04 -1.00
C SER A 148 -22.84 -4.85 -2.28
N GLY A 149 -23.96 -5.44 -2.73
CA GLY A 149 -24.01 -6.20 -3.98
C GLY A 149 -23.74 -5.33 -5.19
N MET A 150 -24.41 -4.18 -5.33
CA MET A 150 -24.17 -3.26 -6.44
C MET A 150 -22.74 -2.75 -6.51
N LYS A 151 -22.12 -2.43 -5.36
CA LYS A 151 -20.70 -2.03 -5.28
C LYS A 151 -19.79 -3.13 -5.80
N SER A 152 -20.09 -4.37 -5.45
CA SER A 152 -19.30 -5.52 -5.84
C SER A 152 -19.50 -5.85 -7.32
N ARG A 153 -20.73 -5.77 -7.83
CA ARG A 153 -21.04 -5.94 -9.26
C ARG A 153 -20.30 -4.93 -10.12
N LEU A 154 -20.40 -3.64 -9.78
CA LEU A 154 -19.68 -2.58 -10.49
C LEU A 154 -18.16 -2.77 -10.38
N GLY A 155 -17.66 -3.13 -9.19
CA GLY A 155 -16.25 -3.41 -8.95
C GLY A 155 -15.71 -4.53 -9.85
N PHE A 156 -16.42 -5.65 -9.91
CA PHE A 156 -16.08 -6.79 -10.75
C PHE A 156 -16.16 -6.42 -12.23
N SER A 157 -17.23 -5.74 -12.65
CA SER A 157 -17.46 -5.33 -14.04
C SER A 157 -16.31 -4.48 -14.57
N ILE A 158 -15.87 -3.48 -13.80
CA ILE A 158 -14.71 -2.67 -14.19
C ILE A 158 -13.47 -3.55 -14.33
N ALA A 159 -13.19 -4.39 -13.33
CA ALA A 159 -11.97 -5.17 -13.27
C ALA A 159 -11.82 -6.23 -14.39
N VAL A 160 -12.92 -6.76 -14.92
CA VAL A 160 -12.90 -7.74 -16.02
C VAL A 160 -12.96 -7.12 -17.42
N HIS A 161 -13.31 -5.83 -17.54
CA HIS A 161 -13.30 -5.14 -18.85
C HIS A 161 -12.01 -4.38 -19.12
N ILE A 162 -11.18 -4.11 -18.09
CA ILE A 162 -9.83 -3.55 -18.28
C ILE A 162 -8.80 -4.56 -18.81
N ASN A 163 -9.21 -5.81 -19.07
CA ASN A 163 -8.38 -6.87 -19.68
C ASN A 163 -6.98 -7.07 -19.04
N PRO A 164 -6.90 -7.30 -17.72
CA PRO A 164 -5.62 -7.43 -17.02
C PRO A 164 -4.89 -8.71 -17.43
N ASP A 165 -3.59 -8.77 -17.19
CA ASP A 165 -2.81 -10.01 -17.33
C ASP A 165 -3.04 -10.98 -16.18
N ILE A 166 -3.28 -10.43 -15.00
CA ILE A 166 -3.49 -11.16 -13.75
C ILE A 166 -4.75 -10.62 -13.08
N LEU A 167 -5.76 -11.47 -12.93
CA LEU A 167 -6.99 -11.14 -12.22
C LEU A 167 -6.97 -11.74 -10.81
N ILE A 168 -7.13 -10.90 -9.80
CA ILE A 168 -7.16 -11.30 -8.39
C ILE A 168 -8.57 -11.10 -7.88
N ILE A 169 -9.22 -12.15 -7.39
CA ILE A 169 -10.61 -12.11 -6.91
C ILE A 169 -10.61 -12.46 -5.42
N ASP A 170 -10.93 -11.49 -4.57
CA ASP A 170 -10.97 -11.62 -3.11
C ASP A 170 -12.41 -11.54 -2.59
N GLU A 171 -13.01 -12.71 -2.35
CA GLU A 171 -14.36 -12.90 -1.81
C GLU A 171 -15.49 -12.17 -2.55
N ALA A 172 -15.23 -11.70 -3.79
CA ALA A 172 -16.13 -10.81 -4.52
C ALA A 172 -17.27 -11.54 -5.27
N LEU A 173 -17.24 -12.87 -5.37
CA LEU A 173 -18.28 -13.63 -6.08
C LEU A 173 -19.52 -13.95 -5.22
N SER A 174 -19.45 -13.78 -3.90
CA SER A 174 -20.52 -14.19 -2.96
C SER A 174 -21.57 -13.12 -2.70
N VAL A 175 -21.53 -12.00 -3.42
CA VAL A 175 -22.28 -10.76 -3.14
C VAL A 175 -23.30 -10.39 -4.23
N GLY A 176 -23.57 -11.32 -5.17
CA GLY A 176 -24.55 -11.17 -6.26
C GLY A 176 -25.75 -12.12 -6.14
N ASP A 177 -26.61 -12.10 -7.16
CA ASP A 177 -27.59 -13.18 -7.40
C ASP A 177 -26.94 -14.29 -8.26
N ASP A 178 -27.62 -15.42 -8.40
CA ASP A 178 -27.11 -16.57 -9.17
C ASP A 178 -26.85 -16.21 -10.64
N THR A 179 -27.65 -15.31 -11.22
CA THR A 179 -27.47 -14.83 -12.60
C THR A 179 -26.15 -14.07 -12.77
N PHE A 180 -25.85 -13.13 -11.88
CA PHE A 180 -24.59 -12.39 -11.89
C PHE A 180 -23.40 -13.30 -11.56
N TYR A 181 -23.59 -14.25 -10.64
CA TYR A 181 -22.57 -15.25 -10.35
C TYR A 181 -22.19 -16.05 -11.61
N GLN A 182 -23.17 -16.48 -12.40
CA GLN A 182 -22.91 -17.19 -13.65
C GLN A 182 -22.17 -16.31 -14.66
N LYS A 183 -22.57 -15.03 -14.83
CA LYS A 183 -21.82 -14.06 -15.66
C LYS A 183 -20.35 -13.96 -15.24
N CYS A 184 -20.08 -13.91 -13.94
CA CYS A 184 -18.70 -13.87 -13.42
C CYS A 184 -17.93 -15.15 -13.72
N VAL A 185 -18.57 -16.31 -13.56
CA VAL A 185 -17.97 -17.62 -13.86
C VAL A 185 -17.61 -17.73 -15.33
N ASP A 186 -18.53 -17.36 -16.23
CA ASP A 186 -18.31 -17.41 -17.67
C ASP A 186 -17.14 -16.49 -18.05
N LYS A 187 -17.11 -15.27 -17.49
CA LYS A 187 -16.01 -14.33 -17.74
C LYS A 187 -14.64 -14.82 -17.22
N ILE A 188 -14.64 -15.54 -16.09
CA ILE A 188 -13.43 -16.18 -15.54
C ILE A 188 -12.96 -17.29 -16.48
N ALA A 189 -13.89 -18.11 -17.01
CA ALA A 189 -13.57 -19.14 -17.98
C ALA A 189 -12.97 -18.55 -19.27
N ASP A 190 -13.57 -17.48 -19.82
CA ASP A 190 -13.04 -16.75 -20.98
C ASP A 190 -11.60 -16.26 -20.73
N PHE A 191 -11.33 -15.73 -19.54
CA PHE A 191 -9.98 -15.29 -19.16
C PHE A 191 -8.98 -16.43 -19.09
N LYS A 192 -9.38 -17.59 -18.56
CA LYS A 192 -8.53 -18.79 -18.58
C LYS A 192 -8.24 -19.24 -20.01
N GLU A 193 -9.23 -19.25 -20.90
CA GLU A 193 -9.05 -19.59 -22.32
C GLU A 193 -8.11 -18.61 -23.05
N GLN A 194 -8.14 -17.33 -22.67
CA GLN A 194 -7.22 -16.31 -23.18
C GLN A 194 -5.80 -16.40 -22.58
N GLY A 195 -5.52 -17.36 -21.70
CA GLY A 195 -4.23 -17.52 -21.04
C GLY A 195 -3.95 -16.48 -19.96
N LYS A 196 -4.98 -15.80 -19.45
CA LYS A 196 -4.85 -14.88 -18.32
C LYS A 196 -4.67 -15.66 -17.02
N THR A 197 -3.89 -15.12 -16.10
CA THR A 197 -3.59 -15.77 -14.82
C THR A 197 -4.58 -15.30 -13.76
N ILE A 198 -5.06 -16.19 -12.90
CA ILE A 198 -6.10 -15.86 -11.93
C ILE A 198 -5.65 -16.26 -10.52
N ILE A 199 -5.81 -15.35 -9.56
CA ILE A 199 -5.66 -15.64 -8.13
C ILE A 199 -7.03 -15.56 -7.49
N PHE A 200 -7.54 -16.69 -7.01
CA PHE A 200 -8.89 -16.79 -6.47
C PHE A 200 -8.86 -17.02 -4.96
N VAL A 201 -9.23 -16.02 -4.17
CA VAL A 201 -9.35 -16.11 -2.72
C VAL A 201 -10.82 -16.32 -2.35
N SER A 202 -11.13 -17.51 -1.81
CA SER A 202 -12.50 -17.83 -1.39
C SER A 202 -12.53 -18.75 -0.18
N HIS A 203 -13.57 -18.59 0.61
CA HIS A 203 -13.94 -19.52 1.69
C HIS A 203 -14.81 -20.68 1.21
N SER A 204 -15.31 -20.63 -0.03
CA SER A 204 -16.11 -21.69 -0.63
C SER A 204 -15.23 -22.69 -1.36
N LEU A 205 -15.05 -23.89 -0.78
CA LEU A 205 -14.30 -24.96 -1.43
C LEU A 205 -14.91 -25.39 -2.76
N LYS A 206 -16.23 -25.32 -2.90
CA LYS A 206 -16.90 -25.65 -4.17
C LYS A 206 -16.48 -24.70 -5.30
N GLN A 207 -16.35 -23.40 -5.01
CA GLN A 207 -15.89 -22.42 -6.00
C GLN A 207 -14.42 -22.66 -6.35
N ILE A 208 -13.59 -22.97 -5.35
CA ILE A 208 -12.18 -23.30 -5.56
C ILE A 208 -12.04 -24.55 -6.44
N GLU A 209 -12.77 -25.62 -6.13
CA GLU A 209 -12.78 -26.88 -6.87
C GLU A 209 -13.26 -26.72 -8.32
N PHE A 210 -14.14 -25.75 -8.57
CA PHE A 210 -14.69 -25.50 -9.89
C PHE A 210 -13.82 -24.56 -10.75
N LEU A 211 -13.18 -23.55 -10.14
CA LEU A 211 -12.50 -22.48 -10.89
C LEU A 211 -10.97 -22.64 -10.96
N CYS A 212 -10.35 -23.31 -9.99
CA CYS A 212 -8.89 -23.31 -9.81
C CYS A 212 -8.25 -24.61 -10.29
N ASP A 213 -7.08 -24.48 -10.91
CA ASP A 213 -6.26 -25.61 -11.35
C ASP A 213 -5.41 -26.14 -10.19
N ARG A 214 -4.82 -25.22 -9.42
CA ARG A 214 -4.04 -25.52 -8.22
C ARG A 214 -4.54 -24.70 -7.03
N VAL A 215 -4.18 -25.14 -5.84
CA VAL A 215 -4.55 -24.45 -4.59
C VAL A 215 -3.34 -24.32 -3.68
N ALA A 216 -3.16 -23.13 -3.10
CA ALA A 216 -2.27 -22.86 -2.00
C ALA A 216 -3.08 -22.74 -0.69
N TRP A 217 -2.84 -23.66 0.23
CA TRP A 217 -3.40 -23.62 1.58
C TRP A 217 -2.47 -22.85 2.52
N ILE A 218 -2.92 -21.66 2.91
CA ILE A 218 -2.23 -20.80 3.88
C ILE A 218 -2.89 -20.95 5.24
N ASN A 219 -2.08 -21.21 6.27
CA ASN A 219 -2.53 -21.37 7.64
C ASN A 219 -1.66 -20.54 8.59
N TYR A 220 -2.27 -19.58 9.30
CA TYR A 220 -1.60 -18.68 10.25
C TYR A 220 -0.27 -18.11 9.72
N GLY A 221 -0.26 -17.60 8.49
CA GLY A 221 0.89 -16.96 7.87
C GLY A 221 1.91 -17.90 7.23
N LYS A 222 1.72 -19.23 7.29
CA LYS A 222 2.58 -20.21 6.62
C LYS A 222 1.86 -20.88 5.46
N LEU A 223 2.60 -21.15 4.38
CA LEU A 223 2.12 -22.02 3.31
C LEU A 223 2.21 -23.47 3.80
N ARG A 224 1.05 -24.10 4.06
CA ARG A 224 1.00 -25.47 4.57
C ARG A 224 1.08 -26.51 3.46
N MET A 225 0.46 -26.22 2.33
CA MET A 225 0.44 -27.10 1.18
C MET A 225 0.13 -26.30 -0.09
N ILE A 226 0.73 -26.68 -1.21
CA ILE A 226 0.37 -26.20 -2.54
C ILE A 226 0.42 -27.36 -3.51
N GLY A 227 -0.56 -27.47 -4.40
CA GLY A 227 -0.67 -28.61 -5.31
C GLY A 227 -1.97 -28.59 -6.11
N GLU A 228 -2.30 -29.73 -6.71
CA GLU A 228 -3.55 -29.95 -7.44
C GLU A 228 -4.76 -29.67 -6.54
N THR A 229 -5.78 -29.01 -7.12
CA THR A 229 -6.94 -28.53 -6.35
C THR A 229 -7.59 -29.61 -5.50
N GLN A 230 -7.87 -30.78 -6.07
CA GLN A 230 -8.56 -31.88 -5.37
C GLN A 230 -7.76 -32.45 -4.18
N GLU A 231 -6.44 -32.54 -4.31
CA GLU A 231 -5.57 -33.05 -3.27
C GLU A 231 -5.56 -32.09 -2.06
N VAL A 232 -5.32 -30.81 -2.33
CA VAL A 232 -5.19 -29.79 -1.29
C VAL A 232 -6.54 -29.51 -0.62
N THR A 233 -7.65 -29.47 -1.38
CA THR A 233 -8.98 -29.24 -0.79
C THR A 233 -9.42 -30.41 0.08
N THR A 234 -9.04 -31.65 -0.27
CA THR A 234 -9.28 -32.84 0.57
C THR A 234 -8.55 -32.73 1.89
N LYS A 235 -7.25 -32.41 1.88
CA LYS A 235 -6.45 -32.21 3.12
C LYS A 235 -6.95 -31.05 3.96
N TYR A 236 -7.40 -29.98 3.30
CA TYR A 236 -8.02 -28.88 4.02
C TYR A 236 -9.35 -29.28 4.66
N ARG A 237 -10.19 -30.07 3.98
CA ARG A 237 -11.46 -30.59 4.52
C ARG A 237 -11.22 -31.47 5.75
N GLU A 238 -10.25 -32.39 5.69
CA GLU A 238 -9.81 -33.20 6.84
C GLU A 238 -9.43 -32.31 8.03
N PHE A 239 -8.65 -31.25 7.80
CA PHE A 239 -8.26 -30.30 8.84
C PHE A 239 -9.47 -29.56 9.43
N ILE A 240 -10.40 -29.09 8.61
CA ILE A 240 -11.60 -28.38 9.08
C ILE A 240 -12.51 -29.32 9.89
N GLU A 241 -12.66 -30.58 9.46
CA GLU A 241 -13.43 -31.57 10.22
C GLU A 241 -12.79 -31.88 11.57
N TRP A 242 -11.47 -32.09 11.60
CA TRP A 242 -10.71 -32.23 12.85
C TRP A 242 -10.91 -31.00 13.75
N PHE A 243 -10.72 -29.79 13.20
CA PHE A 243 -10.85 -28.55 13.97
C PHE A 243 -12.26 -28.38 14.52
N LYS A 244 -13.30 -28.72 13.75
CA LYS A 244 -14.71 -28.67 14.20
C LYS A 244 -15.00 -29.62 15.35
N LYS A 245 -14.38 -30.81 15.37
CA LYS A 245 -14.54 -31.83 16.43
C LYS A 245 -13.91 -31.43 17.77
N LEU A 246 -12.97 -30.49 17.78
CA LEU A 246 -12.34 -29.99 19.02
C LEU A 246 -13.35 -29.31 19.95
N SER A 247 -13.13 -29.45 21.27
CA SER A 247 -13.89 -28.72 22.28
C SER A 247 -13.66 -27.21 22.14
N LYS A 248 -14.56 -26.38 22.69
CA LYS A 248 -14.36 -24.91 22.69
C LYS A 248 -13.04 -24.51 23.34
N LYS A 249 -12.62 -25.21 24.41
CA LYS A 249 -11.36 -24.97 25.12
C LYS A 249 -10.15 -25.30 24.24
N ASP A 250 -10.19 -26.43 23.53
CA ASP A 250 -9.08 -26.87 22.68
C ASP A 250 -8.96 -26.02 21.42
N LYS A 251 -10.08 -25.57 20.84
CA LYS A 251 -10.08 -24.58 19.74
C LYS A 251 -9.39 -23.29 20.17
N ALA A 252 -9.79 -22.74 21.32
CA ALA A 252 -9.20 -21.51 21.84
C ALA A 252 -7.70 -21.69 22.15
N LYS A 253 -7.31 -22.85 22.71
CA LYS A 253 -5.91 -23.19 22.96
C LYS A 253 -5.11 -23.26 21.66
N PHE A 254 -5.59 -24.00 20.67
CA PHE A 254 -4.95 -24.12 19.35
C PHE A 254 -4.79 -22.74 18.68
N GLU A 255 -5.85 -21.93 18.64
CA GLU A 255 -5.78 -20.58 18.08
C GLU A 255 -4.79 -19.68 18.83
N ALA A 256 -4.73 -19.78 20.16
CA ALA A 256 -3.79 -19.02 20.96
C ALA A 256 -2.34 -19.43 20.67
N GLU A 257 -2.05 -20.73 20.57
CA GLU A 257 -0.74 -21.26 20.21
C GLU A 257 -0.31 -20.76 18.82
N GLN A 258 -1.20 -20.83 17.82
CA GLN A 258 -0.87 -20.35 16.48
C GLN A 258 -0.64 -18.84 16.44
N LYS A 259 -1.44 -18.05 17.16
CA LYS A 259 -1.24 -16.59 17.28
C LYS A 259 0.04 -16.26 18.04
N GLN A 260 0.46 -17.09 18.99
CA GLN A 260 1.70 -16.91 19.71
C GLN A 260 2.90 -17.18 18.79
N ILE A 261 2.85 -18.23 17.97
CA ILE A 261 3.85 -18.48 16.91
C ILE A 261 3.97 -17.28 15.95
N GLN A 262 2.86 -16.63 15.58
CA GLN A 262 2.91 -15.42 14.74
C GLN A 262 3.59 -14.23 15.42
N LYS A 263 3.58 -14.15 16.75
CA LYS A 263 4.24 -13.07 17.49
C LYS A 263 5.71 -13.37 17.75
N ASP A 264 6.02 -14.63 18.02
CA ASP A 264 7.36 -15.08 18.37
C ASP A 264 8.24 -15.38 17.15
N PHE A 265 7.70 -15.22 15.93
CA PHE A 265 8.46 -15.45 14.71
C PHE A 265 9.62 -14.46 14.60
N ASP A 266 10.84 -14.98 14.59
CA ASP A 266 12.07 -14.23 14.41
C ASP A 266 12.54 -14.31 12.95
N ILE A 267 12.55 -13.15 12.28
CA ILE A 267 12.99 -13.03 10.90
C ILE A 267 14.49 -13.32 10.71
N ASP A 268 15.33 -12.97 11.69
CA ASP A 268 16.77 -13.20 11.63
C ASP A 268 17.11 -14.68 11.83
N GLU A 269 16.34 -15.38 12.68
CA GLU A 269 16.42 -16.84 12.77
C GLU A 269 15.95 -17.51 11.47
N TYR A 270 14.81 -17.11 10.92
CA TYR A 270 14.31 -17.65 9.66
C TYR A 270 15.29 -17.42 8.50
N GLN A 271 15.90 -16.23 8.39
CA GLN A 271 16.91 -15.96 7.37
C GLN A 271 18.14 -16.86 7.52
N ARG A 272 18.58 -17.15 8.75
CA ARG A 272 19.69 -18.07 9.02
C ARG A 272 19.35 -19.49 8.55
N GLN A 273 18.15 -19.99 8.88
CA GLN A 273 17.68 -21.31 8.43
C GLN A 273 17.70 -21.42 6.90
N VAL A 274 17.13 -20.44 6.19
CA VAL A 274 17.15 -20.42 4.71
C VAL A 274 18.57 -20.36 4.16
N THR A 275 19.47 -19.61 4.81
CA THR A 275 20.88 -19.54 4.39
C THR A 275 21.60 -20.87 4.56
N GLU A 276 21.36 -21.58 5.66
CA GLU A 276 21.94 -22.89 5.93
C GLU A 276 21.44 -23.95 4.94
N GLU A 277 20.13 -23.95 4.64
CA GLU A 277 19.52 -24.84 3.65
C GLU A 277 20.11 -24.61 2.24
N GLU A 278 20.25 -23.36 1.80
CA GLU A 278 20.87 -23.04 0.50
C GLU A 278 22.37 -23.37 0.47
N GLN A 279 23.08 -23.13 1.57
CA GLN A 279 24.52 -23.45 1.66
C GLN A 279 24.75 -24.96 1.59
N ALA A 280 23.86 -25.77 2.17
CA ALA A 280 23.92 -27.22 2.08
C ALA A 280 23.72 -27.72 0.64
N GLN A 281 22.88 -27.04 -0.15
CA GLN A 281 22.68 -27.36 -1.56
C GLN A 281 23.85 -26.88 -2.43
N HIS A 282 24.53 -25.79 -2.05
CA HIS A 282 25.63 -25.18 -2.81
C HIS A 282 26.87 -24.97 -1.93
N PRO A 283 27.60 -26.04 -1.55
CA PRO A 283 28.67 -25.96 -0.55
C PRO A 283 29.84 -25.05 -0.94
N ASP A 284 30.13 -24.95 -2.24
CA ASP A 284 31.28 -24.19 -2.76
C ASP A 284 30.98 -22.69 -2.95
N ASP A 285 29.72 -22.27 -2.85
CA ASP A 285 29.34 -20.88 -3.03
C ASP A 285 29.56 -20.08 -1.73
N LYS A 286 30.60 -19.24 -1.72
CA LYS A 286 30.94 -18.35 -0.59
C LYS A 286 29.99 -17.16 -0.44
N HIS A 287 29.08 -16.95 -1.39
CA HIS A 287 28.19 -15.79 -1.44
C HIS A 287 26.73 -16.11 -1.12
N VAL A 288 26.39 -17.34 -0.69
CA VAL A 288 25.00 -17.72 -0.35
C VAL A 288 24.37 -16.75 0.64
N ALA A 289 25.03 -16.48 1.77
CA ALA A 289 24.51 -15.55 2.78
C ALA A 289 24.23 -14.14 2.22
N ALA A 290 25.10 -13.64 1.33
CA ALA A 290 24.91 -12.34 0.69
C ALA A 290 23.75 -12.37 -0.34
N LYS A 291 23.61 -13.46 -1.10
CA LYS A 291 22.52 -13.68 -2.06
C LYS A 291 21.17 -13.78 -1.35
N VAL A 292 21.08 -14.57 -0.27
CA VAL A 292 19.88 -14.71 0.55
C VAL A 292 19.49 -13.37 1.14
N LYS A 293 20.43 -12.66 1.77
CA LYS A 293 20.16 -11.32 2.32
C LYS A 293 19.68 -10.34 1.24
N LYS A 294 20.28 -10.38 0.04
CA LYS A 294 19.82 -9.57 -1.10
C LYS A 294 18.40 -9.95 -1.53
N ARG A 295 18.03 -11.24 -1.54
CA ARG A 295 16.67 -11.70 -1.89
C ARG A 295 15.63 -11.27 -0.86
N PHE A 296 15.98 -11.27 0.42
CA PHE A 296 15.08 -10.88 1.51
C PHE A 296 14.81 -9.37 1.55
N TYR A 297 15.81 -8.54 1.27
CA TYR A 297 15.69 -7.09 1.49
C TYR A 297 15.85 -6.23 0.23
N GLY A 298 16.31 -6.81 -0.88
CA GLY A 298 16.65 -6.05 -2.08
C GLY A 298 15.45 -5.43 -2.80
N SER A 299 14.27 -6.03 -2.70
CA SER A 299 13.02 -5.52 -3.27
C SER A 299 12.28 -4.54 -2.34
N VAL A 300 12.59 -4.57 -1.04
CA VAL A 300 11.89 -3.78 -0.01
C VAL A 300 12.65 -2.51 0.34
N ILE A 301 13.99 -2.57 0.37
CA ILE A 301 14.83 -1.41 0.59
C ILE A 301 14.99 -0.69 -0.74
N SER A 302 14.30 0.43 -0.88
CA SER A 302 14.53 1.40 -1.97
C SER A 302 16.04 1.58 -2.15
N GLU A 303 16.52 1.45 -3.39
CA GLU A 303 17.93 1.53 -3.74
C GLU A 303 18.62 2.60 -2.90
N LYS A 304 19.69 2.23 -2.18
CA LYS A 304 20.47 3.16 -1.35
C LYS A 304 20.64 4.45 -2.14
N MET A 305 20.17 5.57 -1.58
CA MET A 305 20.26 6.88 -2.22
C MET A 305 21.64 7.01 -2.86
N PRO A 306 21.73 7.36 -4.16
CA PRO A 306 23.01 7.55 -4.81
C PRO A 306 23.90 8.43 -3.93
N LYS A 307 25.20 8.14 -3.87
CA LYS A 307 26.14 8.92 -3.04
C LYS A 307 26.05 10.43 -3.33
N THR A 308 25.70 10.79 -4.57
CA THR A 308 25.41 12.15 -5.01
C THR A 308 24.18 12.75 -4.32
N SER A 309 23.06 12.02 -4.26
CA SER A 309 21.85 12.44 -3.53
C SER A 309 22.14 12.58 -2.04
N VAL A 310 22.87 11.65 -1.42
CA VAL A 310 23.27 11.74 0.00
C VAL A 310 24.09 13.00 0.26
N LEU A 311 25.10 13.27 -0.59
CA LEU A 311 25.93 14.47 -0.48
C LEU A 311 25.10 15.75 -0.63
N PHE A 312 24.17 15.78 -1.58
CA PHE A 312 23.27 16.91 -1.79
C PHE A 312 22.36 17.14 -0.58
N THR A 313 21.78 16.09 0.00
CA THR A 313 20.94 16.21 1.20
C THR A 313 21.74 16.80 2.36
N TRP A 314 22.96 16.30 2.61
CA TRP A 314 23.84 16.86 3.65
C TRP A 314 24.17 18.34 3.41
N LEU A 315 24.45 18.72 2.16
CA LEU A 315 24.72 20.12 1.79
C LEU A 315 23.50 21.01 2.08
N VAL A 316 22.31 20.58 1.68
CA VAL A 316 21.05 21.31 1.94
C VAL A 316 20.77 21.40 3.44
N THR A 317 20.96 20.31 4.20
CA THR A 317 20.76 20.31 5.66
C THR A 317 21.73 21.26 6.37
N ILE A 318 23.01 21.25 5.99
CA ILE A 318 24.03 22.15 6.54
C ILE A 318 23.72 23.60 6.18
N ALA A 319 23.35 23.88 4.93
CA ALA A 319 22.96 25.22 4.50
C ALA A 319 21.73 25.72 5.27
N THR A 320 20.71 24.86 5.45
CA THR A 320 19.49 25.21 6.20
C THR A 320 19.81 25.51 7.67
N LEU A 321 20.62 24.67 8.32
CA LEU A 321 21.12 24.91 9.68
C LEU A 321 21.91 26.22 9.77
N PHE A 322 22.78 26.50 8.80
CA PHE A 322 23.54 27.74 8.73
C PHE A 322 22.63 28.96 8.61
N PHE A 323 21.65 28.95 7.70
CA PHE A 323 20.68 30.05 7.57
C PHE A 323 19.79 30.21 8.81
N CYS A 324 19.39 29.12 9.45
CA CYS A 324 18.69 29.18 10.74
C CYS A 324 19.56 29.85 11.82
N LEU A 325 20.84 29.48 11.92
CA LEU A 325 21.79 30.06 12.87
C LEU A 325 22.08 31.54 12.57
N VAL A 326 22.23 31.89 11.29
CA VAL A 326 22.36 33.28 10.83
C VAL A 326 21.13 34.09 11.28
N ASN A 327 19.92 33.58 11.03
CA ASN A 327 18.68 34.24 11.42
C ASN A 327 18.57 34.40 12.96
N VAL A 328 18.92 33.37 13.73
CA VAL A 328 18.92 33.41 15.21
C VAL A 328 19.96 34.37 15.78
N SER A 329 21.13 34.51 15.13
CA SER A 329 22.20 35.41 15.58
C SER A 329 21.85 36.89 15.43
N GLY A 330 20.91 37.24 14.53
CA GLY A 330 20.47 38.61 14.28
C GLY A 330 21.47 39.47 13.49
N HIS A 331 22.53 38.86 12.93
CA HIS A 331 23.53 39.52 12.10
C HIS A 331 23.24 39.34 10.60
N PRO A 332 23.56 40.33 9.75
CA PRO A 332 23.46 40.19 8.30
C PRO A 332 24.47 39.15 7.77
N LEU A 333 24.08 38.44 6.71
CA LEU A 333 24.86 37.34 6.11
C LEU A 333 26.31 37.75 5.79
N SER A 334 26.52 38.96 5.27
CA SER A 334 27.86 39.49 4.95
C SER A 334 28.79 39.59 6.17
N HIS A 335 28.25 39.96 7.33
CA HIS A 335 29.04 40.06 8.57
C HIS A 335 29.43 38.70 9.13
N ILE A 336 28.58 37.68 8.94
CA ILE A 336 28.85 36.32 9.40
C ILE A 336 29.90 35.64 8.53
N ILE A 337 29.91 35.94 7.23
CA ILE A 337 30.95 35.44 6.30
C ILE A 337 32.32 35.99 6.68
N GLU A 338 32.41 37.27 7.08
CA GLU A 338 33.66 37.90 7.52
C GLU A 338 34.07 37.50 8.96
N HIS A 339 33.10 37.20 9.82
CA HIS A 339 33.30 36.89 11.24
C HIS A 339 32.48 35.67 11.70
N PRO A 340 32.86 34.44 11.33
CA PRO A 340 32.07 33.23 11.60
C PRO A 340 31.81 32.96 13.09
N ALA A 341 32.68 33.46 13.98
CA ALA A 341 32.51 33.34 15.43
C ALA A 341 31.30 34.14 15.98
N SER A 342 30.74 35.10 15.24
CA SER A 342 29.59 35.90 15.69
C SER A 342 28.26 35.14 15.66
N ILE A 343 28.20 33.99 14.97
CA ILE A 343 27.00 33.13 14.92
C ILE A 343 26.57 32.67 16.33
N VAL A 344 27.55 32.44 17.22
CA VAL A 344 27.34 31.88 18.56
C VAL A 344 27.10 32.97 19.62
N LYS A 345 27.20 34.26 19.25
CA LYS A 345 27.00 35.40 20.15
C LYS A 345 25.79 36.22 19.70
N PRO A 346 24.56 35.86 20.11
CA PRO A 346 23.36 36.56 19.68
C PRO A 346 23.39 38.02 20.16
N THR A 347 23.27 38.97 19.22
CA THR A 347 23.16 40.39 19.55
C THR A 347 21.72 40.76 19.95
N LYS A 348 21.54 41.45 21.09
CA LYS A 348 20.23 41.97 21.55
C LYS A 348 19.66 43.12 20.71
N LYS A 349 20.37 43.57 19.67
CA LYS A 349 19.94 44.66 18.77
C LYS A 349 20.20 44.24 17.33
N LEU A 350 19.16 44.32 16.50
CA LEU A 350 19.26 44.12 15.06
C LEU A 350 20.24 45.14 14.47
N VAL A 351 21.39 44.68 13.96
CA VAL A 351 22.36 45.55 13.30
C VAL A 351 22.05 45.53 11.81
N LEU A 352 21.33 46.55 11.33
CA LEU A 352 21.03 46.71 9.91
C LEU A 352 22.30 47.01 9.09
N PRO A 353 22.37 46.59 7.82
CA PRO A 353 23.49 46.89 6.93
C PRO A 353 23.77 48.40 6.88
N LYS A 354 25.06 48.78 6.92
CA LYS A 354 25.50 50.18 6.80
C LYS A 354 25.11 50.72 5.42
N GLY A 355 23.95 51.37 5.38
CA GLY A 355 23.35 51.94 4.17
C GLY A 355 21.89 52.34 4.39
N VAL A 356 21.14 51.58 5.21
CA VAL A 356 19.70 51.82 5.45
C VAL A 356 19.45 52.90 6.52
N ALA A 357 20.41 53.14 7.42
CA ALA A 357 20.22 54.06 8.55
C ALA A 357 20.25 55.56 8.17
N LYS A 358 20.71 55.94 6.96
CA LYS A 358 20.80 57.36 6.56
C LYS A 358 19.51 57.93 5.97
N ASP A 359 18.59 57.10 5.48
CA ASP A 359 17.36 57.61 4.84
C ASP A 359 16.22 57.94 5.83
N ASN A 360 16.18 57.30 7.00
CA ASN A 360 15.06 57.50 7.95
C ASN A 360 15.06 58.84 8.72
N LYS A 361 16.15 59.61 8.69
CA LYS A 361 16.19 60.96 9.30
C LYS A 361 15.67 62.07 8.38
N LYS A 362 15.59 61.86 7.06
CA LYS A 362 15.09 62.87 6.10
C LYS A 362 13.59 62.74 5.83
N THR A 363 13.00 61.54 5.93
CA THR A 363 11.57 61.29 5.69
C THR A 363 10.66 61.69 6.85
N THR A 364 11.11 61.58 8.10
CA THR A 364 10.32 61.91 9.29
C THR A 364 10.04 63.41 9.48
N LYS A 365 10.95 64.31 9.04
CA LYS A 365 10.71 65.77 9.10
C LYS A 365 9.74 66.30 8.03
N LYS A 366 9.53 65.58 6.93
CA LYS A 366 8.64 66.02 5.84
C LYS A 366 7.17 65.64 6.08
N HIS A 367 6.88 64.60 6.85
CA HIS A 367 5.51 64.15 7.10
C HIS A 367 4.77 64.90 8.22
N HIS A 368 5.47 65.49 9.20
CA HIS A 368 4.82 66.24 10.29
C HIS A 368 4.34 67.65 9.90
N LYS A 369 4.77 68.18 8.76
CA LYS A 369 4.38 69.54 8.31
C LYS A 369 3.19 69.58 7.35
N LYS A 370 2.73 68.42 6.83
CA LYS A 370 1.60 68.33 5.89
C LYS A 370 0.27 67.91 6.53
N THR A 371 0.28 67.22 7.68
CA THR A 371 -0.95 66.73 8.34
C THR A 371 -1.62 67.72 9.29
N ALA A 372 -1.02 68.89 9.55
CA ALA A 372 -1.62 69.92 10.42
C ALA A 372 -2.57 70.88 9.68
N THR A 373 -2.56 70.92 8.34
CA THR A 373 -3.31 71.91 7.54
C THR A 373 -4.60 71.38 6.91
N GLU A 374 -4.86 70.06 6.92
CA GLU A 374 -6.05 69.46 6.27
C GLU A 374 -7.19 69.06 7.22
N LYS A 375 -7.09 69.33 8.53
CA LYS A 375 -8.13 68.98 9.52
C LYS A 375 -9.15 70.10 9.83
N LYS A 376 -9.19 71.18 9.04
CA LYS A 376 -10.16 72.28 9.19
C LYS A 376 -10.82 72.63 7.86
N THR A 377 -11.56 71.68 7.26
CA THR A 377 -12.66 71.94 6.30
C THR A 377 -13.15 70.63 5.70
N SER A 378 -14.20 70.04 6.27
CA SER A 378 -15.30 69.36 5.53
C SER A 378 -16.17 68.56 6.52
N SER A 379 -16.84 69.26 7.42
CA SER A 379 -18.18 68.84 7.83
C SER A 379 -19.14 69.39 6.76
N VAL A 380 -19.97 68.53 6.17
CA VAL A 380 -21.35 68.78 5.68
C VAL A 380 -21.76 67.66 4.72
N LYS A 381 -22.78 66.91 5.17
CA LYS A 381 -23.90 66.26 4.46
C LYS A 381 -23.67 65.58 3.09
N ALA A 382 -24.12 64.32 2.99
CA ALA A 382 -25.25 63.99 2.12
C ALA A 382 -25.82 62.59 2.43
N THR A 383 -27.13 62.58 2.64
CA THR A 383 -28.06 61.45 2.76
C THR A 383 -28.60 61.09 1.36
N ILE A 384 -29.34 59.98 1.27
CA ILE A 384 -30.38 59.60 0.25
C ILE A 384 -29.80 58.71 -0.88
N LYS A 385 -30.37 57.54 -1.24
CA LYS A 385 -31.65 56.87 -0.95
C LYS A 385 -31.45 55.36 -0.96
#